data_AF-A0A935TWS9-F1
#
_entry.id   AF-A0A935TWS9-F1
#
_cell.length_a   1.000
_cell.length_b   1.000
_cell.length_c   1.000
_cell.angle_alpha   90.00
_cell.angle_beta   90.00
_cell.angle_gamma   90.00
#
_symmetry.space_group_name_H-M   'P 1'
#
loop_
_entity.id
_entity.type
_entity.pdbx_description
1 polymer ?
#
loop_
_entity_poly.entity_id
_entity_poly.type
_entity_poly.pdbx_seq_one_letter_code
_entity_poly.pdbx_strand_id
1 'polypeptide(L)'
;MPDAPAPSGRFTVAWTLADGARVLTCEDVGAQLLTVTVTGPAIGGGYAEAFTCANGVGTSKELPVGVVDLTFELVGRSGSLSTPPAQRLTIPRDGTVTAAPLALQLQAQGSLNAGLVAGPTANCAAAGANLTALSLVLEKAGACVPATFAIAAAGGRPASTYVSTCAVPAPTTGCVERDQAVTTTVGSGAYVVRVRGFQGAAPCWIADQLADIPPLQRTLTVDIGLAYQKGAVGCP
;
A
#
# COMPACT_ATOMS: atom_id res chain seq x y z
N MET A 1 -36.25 41.67 -13.71
CA MET A 1 -35.27 40.99 -14.57
C MET A 1 -34.58 39.96 -13.71
N PRO A 2 -34.59 38.66 -14.03
CA PRO A 2 -33.76 37.72 -13.29
C PRO A 2 -32.29 38.03 -13.60
N ASP A 3 -31.45 38.09 -12.56
CA ASP A 3 -30.01 38.31 -12.71
C ASP A 3 -29.41 37.20 -13.57
N ALA A 4 -28.67 37.59 -14.62
CA ALA A 4 -27.96 36.63 -15.45
C ALA A 4 -26.92 35.90 -14.59
N PRO A 5 -26.74 34.57 -14.76
CA PRO A 5 -25.73 33.83 -14.01
C PRO A 5 -24.35 34.42 -14.25
N ALA A 6 -23.55 34.48 -13.18
CA ALA A 6 -22.18 34.97 -13.26
C ALA A 6 -21.37 34.12 -14.26
N PRO A 7 -20.51 34.74 -15.08
CA PRO A 7 -19.72 34.00 -16.07
C PRO A 7 -18.82 32.99 -15.37
N SER A 8 -18.81 31.77 -15.88
CA SER A 8 -18.05 30.65 -15.34
C SER A 8 -17.29 29.90 -16.42
N GLY A 9 -16.26 29.17 -16.00
CA GLY A 9 -15.52 28.23 -16.84
C GLY A 9 -15.02 27.05 -16.04
N ARG A 10 -14.15 26.24 -16.64
CA ARG A 10 -13.61 25.02 -16.02
C ARG A 10 -12.11 24.90 -16.29
N PHE A 11 -11.47 24.01 -15.56
CA PHE A 11 -10.15 23.51 -15.94
C PHE A 11 -10.15 21.98 -16.09
N THR A 12 -9.22 21.47 -16.90
CA THR A 12 -8.91 20.05 -16.99
C THR A 12 -7.44 19.82 -16.61
N VAL A 13 -7.17 18.78 -15.84
CA VAL A 13 -5.82 18.33 -15.49
C VAL A 13 -5.66 16.86 -15.85
N ALA A 14 -4.51 16.50 -16.41
CA ALA A 14 -4.12 15.13 -16.67
C ALA A 14 -2.88 14.78 -15.85
N TRP A 15 -2.72 13.51 -15.47
CA TRP A 15 -1.56 13.03 -14.73
C TRP A 15 -1.13 11.63 -15.16
N THR A 16 0.14 11.35 -14.98
CA THR A 16 0.74 10.03 -15.14
C THR A 16 1.56 9.67 -13.90
N LEU A 17 1.65 8.38 -13.60
CA LEU A 17 2.45 7.85 -12.50
C LEU A 17 3.60 7.01 -13.08
N ALA A 18 4.80 7.16 -12.54
CA ALA A 18 5.96 6.39 -12.97
C ALA A 18 6.93 6.11 -11.81
N ASP A 19 7.67 5.00 -11.92
CA ASP A 19 8.81 4.62 -11.08
C ASP A 19 10.04 4.50 -12.00
N GLY A 20 10.77 5.61 -12.16
CA GLY A 20 11.81 5.72 -13.19
C GLY A 20 11.19 5.60 -14.59
N ALA A 21 11.61 4.57 -15.35
CA ALA A 21 11.07 4.29 -16.68
C ALA A 21 9.78 3.46 -16.67
N ARG A 22 9.41 2.86 -15.53
CA ARG A 22 8.22 2.02 -15.42
C ARG A 22 6.97 2.89 -15.27
N VAL A 23 6.00 2.74 -16.17
CA VAL A 23 4.68 3.34 -16.00
C VAL A 23 3.93 2.59 -14.89
N LEU A 24 3.34 3.35 -13.97
CA LEU A 24 2.57 2.84 -12.86
C LEU A 24 1.07 3.05 -13.10
N THR A 25 0.27 2.12 -12.58
CA THR A 25 -1.16 2.33 -12.33
C THR A 25 -1.35 2.93 -10.94
N CYS A 26 -2.53 3.48 -10.66
CA CYS A 26 -2.86 3.94 -9.31
C CYS A 26 -2.90 2.78 -8.30
N GLU A 27 -3.24 1.57 -8.75
CA GLU A 27 -3.24 0.38 -7.90
C GLU A 27 -1.83 -0.03 -7.46
N ASP A 28 -0.82 0.15 -8.33
CA ASP A 28 0.59 -0.17 -8.03
C ASP A 28 1.15 0.56 -6.80
N VAL A 29 0.56 1.72 -6.49
CA VAL A 29 0.97 2.62 -5.39
C VAL A 29 -0.15 2.86 -4.37
N GLY A 30 -1.28 2.16 -4.49
CA GLY A 30 -2.44 2.38 -3.63
C GLY A 30 -3.02 3.80 -3.68
N ALA A 31 -2.79 4.53 -4.77
CA ALA A 31 -3.33 5.87 -5.01
C ALA A 31 -4.83 5.80 -5.29
N GLN A 32 -5.58 6.75 -4.74
CA GLN A 32 -7.04 6.78 -4.85
C GLN A 32 -7.53 8.05 -5.53
N LEU A 33 -7.02 9.21 -5.11
CA LEU A 33 -7.52 10.51 -5.53
C LEU A 33 -6.37 11.46 -5.88
N LEU A 34 -6.56 12.27 -6.91
CA LEU A 34 -5.83 13.53 -7.07
C LEU A 34 -6.72 14.65 -6.55
N THR A 35 -6.34 15.25 -5.44
CA THR A 35 -7.00 16.43 -4.88
C THR A 35 -6.39 17.67 -5.50
N VAL A 36 -7.23 18.61 -5.94
CA VAL A 36 -6.83 19.90 -6.48
C VAL A 36 -7.49 20.99 -5.67
N THR A 37 -6.70 21.73 -4.89
CA THR A 37 -7.18 22.93 -4.19
C THR A 37 -6.95 24.13 -5.09
N VAL A 38 -8.04 24.80 -5.42
CA VAL A 38 -8.13 26.00 -6.24
C VAL A 38 -8.23 27.19 -5.30
N THR A 39 -7.36 28.18 -5.47
CA THR A 39 -7.42 29.45 -4.75
C THR A 39 -7.39 30.60 -5.74
N GLY A 40 -8.09 31.70 -5.42
CA GLY A 40 -8.10 32.88 -6.27
C GLY A 40 -8.93 34.00 -5.67
N PRO A 41 -8.79 35.24 -6.16
CA PRO A 41 -9.49 36.39 -5.59
C PRO A 41 -11.02 36.26 -5.61
N ALA A 42 -11.55 35.58 -6.64
CA ALA A 42 -12.98 35.33 -6.80
C ALA A 42 -13.47 34.06 -6.07
N ILE A 43 -12.56 33.23 -5.54
CA ILE A 43 -12.83 31.96 -4.87
C ILE A 43 -12.51 32.15 -3.39
N GLY A 44 -13.46 32.73 -2.64
CA GLY A 44 -13.29 33.01 -1.22
C GLY A 44 -13.01 31.73 -0.42
N GLY A 45 -11.85 31.66 0.24
CA GLY A 45 -11.49 30.55 1.14
C GLY A 45 -10.91 29.29 0.47
N GLY A 46 -10.76 29.29 -0.87
CA GLY A 46 -10.30 28.13 -1.62
C GLY A 46 -11.38 27.07 -1.82
N TYR A 47 -11.21 26.25 -2.86
CA TYR A 47 -12.17 25.23 -3.28
C TYR A 47 -11.41 23.96 -3.67
N ALA A 48 -11.85 22.79 -3.19
CA ALA A 48 -11.18 21.53 -3.49
C ALA A 48 -12.01 20.67 -4.46
N GLU A 49 -11.35 20.17 -5.51
CA GLU A 49 -11.84 19.09 -6.36
C GLU A 49 -11.10 17.80 -6.02
N ALA A 50 -11.79 16.67 -6.14
CA ALA A 50 -11.17 15.35 -6.01
C ALA A 50 -11.47 14.53 -7.26
N PHE A 51 -10.42 14.07 -7.94
CA PHE A 51 -10.53 13.26 -9.13
C PHE A 51 -10.05 11.83 -8.85
N THR A 52 -10.81 10.83 -9.32
CA THR A 52 -10.41 9.42 -9.21
C THR A 52 -9.10 9.18 -9.95
N CYS A 53 -8.07 8.73 -9.23
CA CYS A 53 -6.72 8.55 -9.77
C CYS A 53 -6.70 7.71 -11.05
N ALA A 54 -7.48 6.62 -11.07
CA ALA A 54 -7.52 5.64 -12.18
C ALA A 54 -7.94 6.25 -13.52
N ASN A 55 -8.61 7.41 -13.53
CA ASN A 55 -9.01 8.08 -14.76
C ASN A 55 -7.82 8.73 -15.50
N GLY A 56 -6.75 9.09 -14.78
CA GLY A 56 -5.60 9.82 -15.35
C GLY A 56 -5.91 11.25 -15.82
N VAL A 57 -7.16 11.69 -15.68
CA VAL A 57 -7.66 13.00 -16.08
C VAL A 57 -8.86 13.39 -15.22
N GLY A 58 -8.99 14.69 -14.96
CA GLY A 58 -10.09 15.28 -14.20
C GLY A 58 -10.48 16.63 -14.79
N THR A 59 -11.78 16.91 -14.86
CA THR A 59 -12.30 18.22 -15.26
C THR A 59 -13.11 18.78 -14.09
N SER A 60 -12.81 20.02 -13.69
CA SER A 60 -13.48 20.68 -12.58
C SER A 60 -14.96 20.90 -12.85
N LYS A 61 -15.70 21.21 -11.78
CA LYS A 61 -16.99 21.90 -11.90
C LYS A 61 -16.78 23.33 -12.41
N GLU A 62 -17.88 24.02 -12.62
CA GLU A 62 -17.86 25.44 -12.99
C GLU A 62 -17.27 26.29 -11.86
N LEU A 63 -16.36 27.16 -12.25
CA LEU A 63 -15.64 28.10 -11.39
C LEU A 63 -15.78 29.51 -11.93
N PRO A 64 -15.71 30.53 -11.06
CA PRO A 64 -15.66 31.92 -11.50
C PRO A 64 -14.52 32.16 -12.50
N VAL A 65 -14.80 32.95 -13.53
CA VAL A 65 -13.79 33.41 -14.49
C VAL A 65 -12.73 34.25 -13.76
N GLY A 66 -11.45 34.01 -14.06
CA GLY A 66 -10.33 34.75 -13.47
C GLY A 66 -9.07 33.92 -13.27
N VAL A 67 -8.06 34.55 -12.69
CA VAL A 67 -6.78 33.90 -12.36
C VAL A 67 -6.93 33.09 -11.07
N VAL A 68 -6.47 31.84 -11.12
CA VAL A 68 -6.47 30.92 -9.99
C VAL A 68 -5.11 30.23 -9.86
N ASP A 69 -4.76 29.87 -8.63
CA ASP A 69 -3.65 29.00 -8.28
C ASP A 69 -4.19 27.61 -7.90
N LEU A 70 -3.65 26.57 -8.55
CA LEU A 70 -3.96 25.17 -8.32
C LEU A 70 -2.83 24.53 -7.53
N THR A 71 -3.14 23.97 -6.36
CA THR A 71 -2.23 23.10 -5.61
C THR A 71 -2.76 21.67 -5.65
N PHE A 72 -1.86 20.71 -5.81
CA PHE A 72 -2.21 19.32 -6.07
C PHE A 72 -1.70 18.42 -4.95
N GLU A 73 -2.46 17.37 -4.67
CA GLU A 73 -2.05 16.31 -3.77
C GLU A 73 -2.57 14.96 -4.28
N LEU A 74 -1.65 14.04 -4.57
CA LEU A 74 -2.01 12.65 -4.85
C LEU A 74 -2.12 11.91 -3.51
N VAL A 75 -3.32 11.41 -3.21
CA VAL A 75 -3.64 10.74 -1.95
C VAL A 75 -3.89 9.26 -2.22
N GLY A 76 -3.30 8.42 -1.38
CA GLY A 76 -3.54 6.98 -1.33
C GLY A 76 -4.08 6.53 0.04
N ARG A 77 -4.22 5.23 0.20
CA ARG A 77 -4.74 4.63 1.44
C ARG A 77 -3.91 4.94 2.69
N SER A 78 -2.60 5.11 2.49
CA SER A 78 -1.62 5.42 3.54
C SER A 78 -1.33 6.93 3.67
N GLY A 79 -2.19 7.78 3.10
CA GLY A 79 -2.09 9.23 3.14
C GLY A 79 -1.48 9.83 1.87
N SER A 80 -0.84 11.00 2.03
CA SER A 80 -0.22 11.74 0.93
C SER A 80 0.92 10.94 0.28
N LEU A 81 0.85 10.82 -1.05
CA LEU A 81 1.85 10.14 -1.87
C LEU A 81 2.73 11.12 -2.65
N SER A 82 2.18 12.25 -3.08
CA SER A 82 2.93 13.28 -3.82
C SER A 82 2.21 14.63 -3.76
N THR A 83 3.00 15.70 -3.70
CA THR A 83 2.53 17.10 -3.78
C THR A 83 3.28 17.78 -4.93
N PRO A 84 2.83 17.64 -6.19
CA PRO A 84 3.55 18.20 -7.32
C PRO A 84 3.44 19.73 -7.33
N PRO A 85 4.27 20.42 -8.14
CA PRO A 85 4.29 21.87 -8.18
C PRO A 85 2.93 22.49 -8.50
N ALA A 86 2.63 23.60 -7.83
CA ALA A 86 1.43 24.38 -8.10
C ALA A 86 1.45 24.98 -9.51
N GLN A 87 0.27 25.21 -10.07
CA GLN A 87 0.10 25.82 -11.39
C GLN A 87 -0.84 27.02 -11.30
N ARG A 88 -0.55 28.07 -12.07
CA ARG A 88 -1.41 29.25 -12.20
C ARG A 88 -2.09 29.23 -13.55
N LEU A 89 -3.41 29.40 -13.57
CA LEU A 89 -4.23 29.39 -14.78
C LEU A 89 -5.23 30.54 -14.79
N THR A 90 -5.71 30.91 -15.97
CA THR A 90 -6.86 31.81 -16.15
C THR A 90 -8.06 31.00 -16.60
N ILE A 91 -9.10 30.93 -15.77
CA ILE A 91 -10.37 30.28 -16.11
C ILE A 91 -11.09 31.12 -17.17
N PRO A 92 -11.37 30.58 -18.37
CA PRO A 92 -12.01 31.32 -19.45
C PRO A 92 -13.51 31.42 -19.21
N ARG A 93 -14.17 32.38 -19.87
CA ARG A 93 -15.63 32.45 -19.89
C ARG A 93 -16.20 31.36 -20.80
N ASP A 94 -17.19 30.61 -20.30
CA ASP A 94 -17.98 29.61 -21.03
C ASP A 94 -17.10 28.55 -21.74
N GLY A 95 -15.94 28.24 -21.16
CA GLY A 95 -14.96 27.32 -21.74
C GLY A 95 -14.14 26.56 -20.70
N THR A 96 -13.22 25.73 -21.20
CA THR A 96 -12.32 24.91 -20.38
C THR A 96 -10.87 25.22 -20.74
N VAL A 97 -10.05 25.49 -19.73
CA VAL A 97 -8.59 25.60 -19.89
C VAL A 97 -7.91 24.31 -19.46
N THR A 98 -6.88 23.88 -20.19
CA THR A 98 -6.11 22.68 -19.84
C THR A 98 -4.86 23.08 -19.04
N ALA A 99 -4.71 22.52 -17.84
CA ALA A 99 -3.52 22.61 -17.02
C ALA A 99 -2.36 21.84 -17.68
N ALA A 100 -1.11 22.19 -17.34
CA ALA A 100 0.03 21.39 -17.79
C ALA A 100 -0.06 19.98 -17.17
N PRO A 101 0.16 18.90 -17.94
CA PRO A 101 0.09 17.54 -17.41
C PRO A 101 1.08 17.31 -16.27
N LEU A 102 0.65 16.57 -15.24
CA LEU A 102 1.48 16.21 -14.10
C LEU A 102 2.17 14.86 -14.35
N ALA A 103 3.50 14.84 -14.34
CA ALA A 103 4.29 13.60 -14.40
C ALA A 103 4.79 13.25 -12.99
N LEU A 104 4.12 12.34 -12.29
CA LEU A 104 4.40 12.01 -10.89
C LEU A 104 5.36 10.83 -10.78
N GLN A 105 6.52 11.07 -10.18
CA GLN A 105 7.50 10.02 -9.87
C GLN A 105 7.24 9.46 -8.47
N LEU A 106 6.95 8.17 -8.39
CA LEU A 106 6.62 7.45 -7.16
C LEU A 106 7.43 6.15 -7.11
N GLN A 107 7.88 5.80 -5.91
CA GLN A 107 8.47 4.48 -5.66
C GLN A 107 7.34 3.50 -5.30
N ALA A 108 7.13 2.50 -6.15
CA ALA A 108 6.06 1.54 -5.96
C ALA A 108 6.40 0.45 -4.95
N GLN A 109 7.63 0.43 -4.42
CA GLN A 109 8.06 -0.54 -3.42
C GLN A 109 7.73 -0.07 -2.01
N GLY A 110 7.45 -1.05 -1.16
CA GLY A 110 7.34 -0.90 0.28
C GLY A 110 7.95 -2.08 1.00
N SER A 111 7.89 -2.07 2.32
CA SER A 111 8.41 -3.15 3.14
C SER A 111 7.36 -3.64 4.14
N LEU A 112 7.42 -4.94 4.43
CA LEU A 112 6.74 -5.56 5.56
C LEU A 112 7.78 -5.84 6.65
N ASN A 113 7.43 -5.56 7.89
CA ASN A 113 8.13 -6.00 9.09
C ASN A 113 7.11 -6.71 9.99
N ALA A 114 7.20 -8.03 10.05
CA ALA A 114 6.26 -8.87 10.77
C ALA A 114 6.90 -9.52 12.00
N GLY A 115 6.25 -9.38 13.16
CA GLY A 115 6.43 -10.30 14.28
C GLY A 115 5.52 -11.52 14.09
N LEU A 116 5.98 -12.72 14.46
CA LEU A 116 5.16 -13.93 14.40
C LEU A 116 4.82 -14.37 15.83
N VAL A 117 3.54 -14.50 16.15
CA VAL A 117 3.09 -14.83 17.51
C VAL A 117 2.29 -16.13 17.48
N ALA A 118 2.89 -17.21 17.98
CA ALA A 118 2.23 -18.49 18.20
C ALA A 118 2.27 -18.84 19.70
N GLY A 119 1.11 -19.24 20.24
CA GLY A 119 0.99 -19.61 21.65
C GLY A 119 1.23 -18.46 22.64
N PRO A 120 1.22 -18.75 23.95
CA PRO A 120 1.23 -17.70 24.97
C PRO A 120 2.62 -17.13 25.26
N THR A 121 3.68 -17.92 25.14
CA THR A 121 5.02 -17.60 25.71
C THR A 121 6.12 -17.49 24.66
N ALA A 122 6.31 -18.53 23.85
CA ALA A 122 7.34 -18.60 22.82
C ALA A 122 6.86 -19.43 21.63
N ASN A 123 7.39 -19.15 20.45
CA ASN A 123 7.07 -19.90 19.24
C ASN A 123 7.74 -21.27 19.26
N CYS A 124 9.03 -21.33 19.64
CA CYS A 124 9.85 -22.50 19.39
C CYS A 124 10.07 -23.40 20.60
N ALA A 125 9.73 -22.94 21.80
CA ALA A 125 9.90 -23.72 23.02
C ALA A 125 8.77 -24.75 23.21
N ALA A 126 9.08 -25.90 23.81
CA ALA A 126 8.10 -26.94 24.13
C ALA A 126 7.00 -26.46 25.10
N ALA A 127 7.33 -25.54 26.01
CA ALA A 127 6.36 -24.89 26.91
C ALA A 127 5.55 -23.75 26.23
N GLY A 128 5.80 -23.50 24.94
CA GLY A 128 5.10 -22.53 24.11
C GLY A 128 4.34 -23.20 22.97
N ALA A 129 4.46 -22.67 21.76
CA ALA A 129 3.83 -23.24 20.57
C ALA A 129 4.57 -24.45 19.98
N ASN A 130 5.77 -24.77 20.48
CA ASN A 130 6.59 -25.92 20.07
C ASN A 130 6.75 -26.05 18.54
N LEU A 131 6.87 -24.92 17.84
CA LEU A 131 7.07 -24.92 16.39
C LEU A 131 8.44 -25.48 16.04
N THR A 132 8.47 -26.39 15.06
CA THR A 132 9.72 -26.94 14.51
C THR A 132 10.11 -26.26 13.20
N ALA A 133 9.11 -25.79 12.44
CA ALA A 133 9.29 -25.12 11.16
C ALA A 133 8.17 -24.12 10.88
N LEU A 134 8.42 -23.21 9.92
CA LEU A 134 7.44 -22.24 9.41
C LEU A 134 7.50 -22.17 7.89
N SER A 135 6.37 -21.86 7.26
CA SER A 135 6.33 -21.36 5.88
C SER A 135 5.64 -20.01 5.83
N LEU A 136 6.12 -19.14 4.93
CA LEU A 136 5.55 -17.82 4.68
C LEU A 136 5.29 -17.65 3.19
N VAL A 137 4.09 -17.20 2.84
CA VAL A 137 3.72 -16.93 1.45
C VAL A 137 3.03 -15.57 1.40
N LEU A 138 3.41 -14.75 0.43
CA LEU A 138 2.64 -13.57 0.07
C LEU A 138 1.73 -13.90 -1.11
N GLU A 139 0.47 -13.52 -1.01
CA GLU A 139 -0.46 -13.54 -2.14
C GLU A 139 -0.95 -12.13 -2.45
N LYS A 140 -1.03 -11.79 -3.73
CA LYS A 140 -1.61 -10.55 -4.24
C LYS A 140 -2.63 -10.90 -5.30
N ALA A 141 -3.84 -10.34 -5.18
CA ALA A 141 -4.96 -10.63 -6.10
C ALA A 141 -5.20 -12.15 -6.32
N GLY A 142 -5.02 -12.96 -5.28
CA GLY A 142 -5.21 -14.42 -5.34
C GLY A 142 -4.07 -15.22 -5.96
N ALA A 143 -2.98 -14.56 -6.39
CA ALA A 143 -1.78 -15.22 -6.91
C ALA A 143 -0.61 -15.10 -5.92
N CYS A 144 0.18 -16.17 -5.79
CA CYS A 144 1.40 -16.12 -5.00
C CYS A 144 2.43 -15.16 -5.60
N VAL A 145 3.10 -14.40 -4.75
CA VAL A 145 4.17 -13.47 -5.09
C VAL A 145 5.48 -14.00 -4.49
N PRO A 146 6.47 -14.35 -5.31
CA PRO A 146 7.78 -14.75 -4.81
C PRO A 146 8.39 -13.62 -3.98
N ALA A 147 8.95 -13.97 -2.82
CA ALA A 147 9.52 -13.01 -1.90
C ALA A 147 10.70 -13.59 -1.13
N THR A 148 11.69 -12.76 -0.88
CA THR A 148 12.81 -13.06 0.02
C THR A 148 12.56 -12.37 1.34
N PHE A 149 12.52 -13.16 2.40
CA PHE A 149 12.34 -12.70 3.77
C PHE A 149 13.66 -12.76 4.52
N ALA A 150 14.06 -11.66 5.12
CA ALA A 150 15.14 -11.63 6.11
C ALA A 150 14.54 -11.87 7.50
N ILE A 151 15.15 -12.76 8.26
CA ILE A 151 14.76 -13.09 9.64
C ILE A 151 15.89 -12.60 10.53
N ALA A 152 15.61 -11.63 11.39
CA ALA A 152 16.60 -11.04 12.29
C ALA A 152 17.07 -12.03 13.36
N ALA A 153 18.29 -11.87 13.89
CA ALA A 153 18.75 -12.62 15.05
C ALA A 153 18.07 -12.10 16.32
N ALA A 154 17.41 -12.98 17.08
CA ALA A 154 16.79 -12.70 18.39
C ALA A 154 16.47 -14.03 19.10
N GLY A 155 16.11 -14.01 20.39
CA GLY A 155 15.67 -15.21 21.11
C GLY A 155 16.69 -16.36 21.17
N GLY A 156 17.99 -16.07 21.03
CA GLY A 156 19.04 -17.08 20.92
C GLY A 156 19.11 -17.78 19.55
N ARG A 157 18.37 -17.30 18.55
CA ARG A 157 18.40 -17.80 17.17
C ARG A 157 19.23 -16.90 16.25
N PRO A 158 19.98 -17.48 15.30
CA PRO A 158 20.75 -16.70 14.34
C PRO A 158 19.81 -16.01 13.33
N ALA A 159 20.34 -14.96 12.70
CA ALA A 159 19.70 -14.38 11.52
C ALA A 159 19.71 -15.41 10.38
N SER A 160 18.68 -15.37 9.54
CA SER A 160 18.58 -16.24 8.37
C SER A 160 17.78 -15.58 7.26
N THR A 161 17.77 -16.22 6.10
CA THR A 161 16.98 -15.80 4.95
C THR A 161 16.06 -16.94 4.54
N TYR A 162 14.81 -16.62 4.27
CA TYR A 162 13.82 -17.55 3.75
C TYR A 162 13.30 -17.05 2.40
N VAL A 163 13.29 -17.90 1.39
CA VAL A 163 12.79 -17.57 0.05
C VAL A 163 11.49 -18.30 -0.19
N SER A 164 10.42 -17.56 -0.38
CA SER A 164 9.15 -18.08 -0.85
C SER A 164 9.14 -18.09 -2.37
N THR A 165 9.17 -19.28 -2.96
CA THR A 165 9.26 -19.49 -4.42
C THR A 165 7.92 -19.81 -5.07
N CYS A 166 6.81 -19.70 -4.32
CA CYS A 166 5.48 -20.13 -4.76
C CYS A 166 5.38 -21.61 -5.17
N ALA A 167 6.34 -22.43 -4.75
CA ALA A 167 6.30 -23.87 -4.94
C ALA A 167 5.17 -24.52 -4.11
N VAL A 168 4.69 -25.68 -4.58
CA VAL A 168 3.71 -26.50 -3.85
C VAL A 168 4.33 -27.89 -3.64
N PRO A 169 4.55 -28.33 -2.38
CA PRO A 169 4.31 -27.59 -1.14
C PRO A 169 5.26 -26.39 -0.97
N ALA A 170 4.80 -25.37 -0.23
CA ALA A 170 5.63 -24.21 0.07
C ALA A 170 6.88 -24.63 0.85
N PRO A 171 8.05 -24.05 0.57
CA PRO A 171 9.26 -24.36 1.32
C PRO A 171 9.08 -23.98 2.79
N THR A 172 9.76 -24.69 3.68
CA THR A 172 9.80 -24.38 5.10
C THR A 172 11.16 -23.87 5.52
N THR A 173 11.19 -22.93 6.46
CA THR A 173 12.38 -22.59 7.24
C THR A 173 12.28 -23.20 8.64
N GLY A 174 13.39 -23.22 9.38
CA GLY A 174 13.37 -23.59 10.79
C GLY A 174 12.46 -22.66 11.61
N CYS A 175 12.23 -23.00 12.88
CA CYS A 175 11.41 -22.15 13.72
C CYS A 175 11.95 -20.71 13.85
N VAL A 176 11.04 -19.75 13.74
CA VAL A 176 11.26 -18.31 13.95
C VAL A 176 10.69 -17.97 15.32
N GLU A 177 11.54 -17.49 16.21
CA GLU A 177 11.13 -17.12 17.57
C GLU A 177 10.27 -15.85 17.57
N ARG A 178 9.45 -15.70 18.60
CA ARG A 178 8.46 -14.61 18.72
C ARG A 178 9.08 -13.21 18.64
N ASP A 179 10.32 -13.06 19.07
CA ASP A 179 11.06 -11.80 19.08
C ASP A 179 11.92 -11.59 17.83
N GLN A 180 11.94 -12.53 16.88
CA GLN A 180 12.59 -12.35 15.59
C GLN A 180 11.68 -11.58 14.64
N ALA A 181 12.15 -10.43 14.17
CA ALA A 181 11.51 -9.69 13.09
C ALA A 181 11.69 -10.40 11.75
N VAL A 182 10.61 -10.53 10.98
CA VAL A 182 10.60 -11.06 9.62
C VAL A 182 10.32 -9.92 8.65
N THR A 183 11.29 -9.56 7.83
CA THR A 183 11.20 -8.42 6.92
C THR A 183 11.26 -8.83 5.47
N THR A 184 10.56 -8.12 4.60
CA THR A 184 10.68 -8.26 3.15
C THR A 184 10.34 -6.95 2.44
N THR A 185 10.92 -6.74 1.26
CA THR A 185 10.61 -5.61 0.39
C THR A 185 9.96 -6.13 -0.87
N VAL A 186 8.78 -5.61 -1.19
CA VAL A 186 7.94 -6.04 -2.31
C VAL A 186 7.24 -4.83 -2.93
N GLY A 187 6.47 -5.05 -3.99
CA GLY A 187 5.55 -4.03 -4.49
C GLY A 187 4.55 -3.62 -3.41
N SER A 188 4.09 -2.37 -3.43
CA SER A 188 3.09 -1.86 -2.49
C SER A 188 1.69 -2.38 -2.81
N GLY A 189 0.76 -2.16 -1.89
CA GLY A 189 -0.65 -2.53 -2.00
C GLY A 189 -1.05 -3.70 -1.11
N ALA A 190 -2.25 -4.23 -1.36
CA ALA A 190 -2.86 -5.26 -0.52
C ALA A 190 -2.32 -6.66 -0.81
N TYR A 191 -1.87 -7.35 0.24
CA TYR A 191 -1.43 -8.73 0.25
C TYR A 191 -2.21 -9.55 1.28
N VAL A 192 -2.28 -10.85 1.05
CA VAL A 192 -2.53 -11.85 2.10
C VAL A 192 -1.19 -12.46 2.48
N VAL A 193 -0.78 -12.29 3.73
CA VAL A 193 0.36 -12.98 4.32
C VAL A 193 -0.14 -14.29 4.90
N ARG A 194 0.21 -15.41 4.27
CA ARG A 194 -0.09 -16.75 4.77
C ARG A 194 1.09 -17.29 5.55
N VAL A 195 0.86 -17.62 6.80
CA VAL A 195 1.85 -18.25 7.67
C VAL A 195 1.34 -19.61 8.11
N ARG A 196 2.18 -20.63 8.02
CA ARG A 196 1.91 -21.97 8.56
C ARG A 196 3.05 -22.37 9.48
N GLY A 197 2.75 -22.56 10.76
CA GLY A 197 3.66 -23.11 11.76
C GLY A 197 3.44 -24.60 11.93
N PHE A 198 4.54 -25.34 11.93
CA PHE A 198 4.54 -26.80 11.92
C PHE A 198 5.00 -27.35 13.27
N GLN A 199 4.33 -28.42 13.72
CA GLN A 199 4.81 -29.30 14.78
C GLN A 199 5.14 -30.66 14.13
N GLY A 200 6.43 -30.94 13.96
CA GLY A 200 6.86 -32.02 13.07
C GLY A 200 6.48 -31.68 11.62
N ALA A 201 5.73 -32.57 10.97
CA ALA A 201 5.25 -32.37 9.59
C ALA A 201 3.85 -31.74 9.48
N ALA A 202 3.12 -31.60 10.59
CA ALA A 202 1.73 -31.13 10.58
C ALA A 202 1.64 -29.59 10.76
N PRO A 203 0.88 -28.86 9.91
CA PRO A 203 0.71 -27.42 10.02
C PRO A 203 -0.33 -27.07 11.10
N CYS A 204 0.09 -27.13 12.36
CA CYS A 204 -0.80 -26.96 13.50
C CYS A 204 -1.12 -25.51 13.85
N TRP A 205 -0.42 -24.55 13.28
CA TRP A 205 -0.60 -23.14 13.54
C TRP A 205 -0.79 -22.40 12.23
N ILE A 206 -1.89 -21.68 12.06
CA ILE A 206 -2.20 -21.02 10.79
C ILE A 206 -2.57 -19.55 11.01
N ALA A 207 -2.14 -18.71 10.08
CA ALA A 207 -2.61 -17.34 9.96
C ALA A 207 -2.71 -16.99 8.48
N ASP A 208 -3.80 -16.33 8.12
CA ASP A 208 -3.97 -15.63 6.85
C ASP A 208 -4.31 -14.18 7.20
N GLN A 209 -3.37 -13.27 7.00
CA GLN A 209 -3.51 -11.89 7.43
C GLN A 209 -3.45 -10.93 6.25
N LEU A 210 -4.43 -10.03 6.17
CA LEU A 210 -4.37 -8.92 5.23
C LEU A 210 -3.32 -7.91 5.66
N ALA A 211 -2.47 -7.50 4.72
CA ALA A 211 -1.43 -6.51 4.90
C ALA A 211 -1.44 -5.54 3.72
N ASP A 212 -1.66 -4.24 3.97
CA ASP A 212 -1.55 -3.20 2.95
C ASP A 212 -0.17 -2.55 3.04
N ILE A 213 0.75 -3.00 2.19
CA ILE A 213 2.15 -2.57 2.19
C ILE A 213 2.21 -1.15 1.60
N PRO A 214 2.66 -0.13 2.34
CA PRO A 214 2.66 1.24 1.86
C PRO A 214 3.73 1.47 0.77
N PRO A 215 3.50 2.35 -0.22
CA PRO A 215 4.52 2.74 -1.19
C PRO A 215 5.60 3.63 -0.57
N LEU A 216 6.50 4.17 -1.40
CA LEU A 216 7.53 5.14 -1.02
C LEU A 216 8.55 4.59 -0.02
N GLN A 217 8.90 3.31 -0.16
CA GLN A 217 9.84 2.59 0.71
C GLN A 217 9.43 2.59 2.19
N ARG A 218 8.17 2.90 2.49
CA ARG A 218 7.65 2.85 3.85
C ARG A 218 7.49 1.40 4.30
N THR A 219 7.53 1.21 5.62
CA THR A 219 7.43 -0.11 6.25
C THR A 219 6.10 -0.25 6.97
N LEU A 220 5.33 -1.28 6.63
CA LEU A 220 4.24 -1.77 7.46
C LEU A 220 4.83 -2.62 8.58
N THR A 221 4.58 -2.26 9.83
CA THR A 221 4.95 -3.08 11.00
C THR A 221 3.70 -3.71 11.58
N VAL A 222 3.70 -5.04 11.77
CA VAL A 222 2.52 -5.77 12.23
C VAL A 222 2.92 -7.05 12.98
N ASP A 223 2.13 -7.46 13.95
CA ASP A 223 2.22 -8.79 14.54
C ASP A 223 1.20 -9.72 13.89
N ILE A 224 1.66 -10.90 13.48
CA ILE A 224 0.83 -11.95 12.90
C ILE A 224 0.56 -13.01 13.97
N GLY A 225 -0.68 -13.04 14.45
CA GLY A 225 -1.15 -14.03 15.42
C GLY A 225 -1.54 -15.33 14.73
N LEU A 226 -0.86 -16.43 15.08
CA LEU A 226 -1.15 -17.76 14.56
C LEU A 226 -2.16 -18.47 15.45
N ALA A 227 -3.21 -19.03 14.83
CA ALA A 227 -4.25 -19.78 15.50
C ALA A 227 -3.96 -21.28 15.50
N TYR A 228 -4.07 -21.91 16.66
CA TYR A 228 -3.87 -23.35 16.82
C TYR A 228 -5.03 -24.15 16.22
N GLN A 229 -4.71 -25.17 15.42
CA GLN A 229 -5.66 -26.06 14.74
C GLN A 229 -5.92 -27.31 15.59
N LYS A 230 -6.68 -27.14 16.68
CA LYS A 230 -7.04 -28.25 17.57
C LYS A 230 -7.82 -29.33 16.82
N GLY A 231 -7.39 -30.59 16.96
CA GLY A 231 -8.04 -31.75 16.33
C GLY A 231 -7.65 -31.98 14.87
N ALA A 232 -6.75 -31.17 14.29
CA ALA A 232 -6.14 -31.48 13.01
C ALA A 232 -5.21 -32.70 13.14
N VAL A 233 -5.17 -33.53 12.10
CA VAL A 233 -4.34 -34.75 12.09
C VAL A 233 -2.86 -34.38 12.30
N GLY A 234 -2.23 -34.99 13.29
CA GLY A 234 -0.83 -34.73 13.64
C GLY A 234 -0.61 -33.52 14.55
N CYS A 235 -1.68 -32.84 14.97
CA CYS A 235 -1.65 -31.78 15.97
C CYS A 235 -2.08 -32.34 17.33
N PRO A 236 -1.25 -32.19 18.39
CA PRO A 236 -1.50 -32.73 19.72
C PRO A 236 -2.73 -32.17 20.46
#